data_AF-A0A936WPB2-F1
#
_entry.id   AF-A0A936WPB2-F1
#
_cell.length_a   1.000
_cell.length_b   1.000
_cell.length_c   1.000
_cell.angle_alpha   90.00
_cell.angle_beta   90.00
_cell.angle_gamma   90.00
#
_symmetry.space_group_name_H-M   'P 1'
#
loop_
_entity.id
_entity.type
_entity.pdbx_description
1 polymer ?
#
loop_
_entity_poly.entity_id
_entity_poly.type
_entity_poly.pdbx_seq_one_letter_code
_entity_poly.pdbx_strand_id
1 'polypeptide(L)'
;MPKAISLFAGAGGCSLGFKQANYDIVFATDFDKAAMQTYALNLSGASIACKDICEIDFQELMVALKLKAGELDVLIGGPPCQGFSTAGPRFWDDPRNHLLKQYVRAIEVVKPKWLMMENVEGLLTTKGGEYVAEVVKAFVRLGYRVRIEKVYAHEYGVPQRRKRVIILGNRLGKDFTFPTATVPSHGRIFRRGGITLEQAFHGLPHPGHVNQPVPYDADMEGEWAAFLASDSGLVTDHFTPEVEPLQEQRIAALGPGQTMKDLPEQLQHPSFQKRANRRVMDGTPSEKRGGSPSGLKRLHYDEPSLTITGAATREFIHPIENRTLTIREAARAQTFPDHFTFIGSRSDRIQQIGNAIPPLLARVFAEHIAEQGFQRTSHEGEGRFLGFKLTKSQGLSPALERTSGLLRSLLTTSHQEQLYFEDAG
;
A
#
# COMPACT_ATOMS: atom_id res chain seq x y z
N MET A 1 0.18 26.07 2.38
CA MET A 1 0.08 24.59 2.42
C MET A 1 1.27 24.02 1.66
N PRO A 2 1.93 22.97 2.15
CA PRO A 2 3.01 22.31 1.42
C PRO A 2 2.47 21.67 0.13
N LYS A 3 3.24 21.74 -0.95
CA LYS A 3 2.84 21.22 -2.27
C LYS A 3 3.38 19.81 -2.51
N ALA A 4 2.54 18.92 -3.04
CA ALA A 4 2.92 17.57 -3.38
C ALA A 4 2.53 17.15 -4.81
N ILE A 5 3.36 16.29 -5.41
CA ILE A 5 3.04 15.60 -6.67
C ILE A 5 2.84 14.11 -6.37
N SER A 6 1.79 13.52 -6.95
CA SER A 6 1.43 12.10 -6.78
C SER A 6 1.61 11.31 -8.08
N LEU A 7 2.65 10.47 -8.14
CA LEU A 7 2.89 9.57 -9.26
C LEU A 7 2.35 8.18 -8.95
N PHE A 8 1.81 7.48 -9.95
CA PHE A 8 1.10 6.20 -9.75
C PHE A 8 -0.03 6.35 -8.72
N ALA A 9 -0.85 7.38 -8.92
CA ALA A 9 -1.79 7.85 -7.91
C ALA A 9 -2.93 6.85 -7.63
N GLY A 10 -3.22 5.96 -8.58
CA GLY A 10 -4.41 5.12 -8.56
C GLY A 10 -5.68 5.93 -8.28
N ALA A 11 -6.57 5.35 -7.47
CA ALA A 11 -7.79 6.04 -7.04
C ALA A 11 -7.54 7.21 -6.06
N GLY A 12 -6.30 7.44 -5.63
CA GLY A 12 -5.95 8.58 -4.77
C GLY A 12 -5.95 8.30 -3.27
N GLY A 13 -5.86 7.04 -2.82
CA GLY A 13 -5.82 6.72 -1.38
C GLY A 13 -4.67 7.39 -0.64
N CYS A 14 -3.46 7.40 -1.23
CA CYS A 14 -2.32 8.11 -0.67
C CYS A 14 -2.54 9.63 -0.65
N SER A 15 -3.00 10.17 -1.78
CA SER A 15 -3.26 11.60 -1.97
C SER A 15 -4.34 12.14 -1.02
N LEU A 16 -5.38 11.33 -0.74
CA LEU A 16 -6.40 11.65 0.26
C LEU A 16 -5.78 11.82 1.65
N GLY A 17 -4.92 10.90 2.08
CA GLY A 17 -4.23 11.01 3.37
C GLY A 17 -3.36 12.27 3.46
N PHE A 18 -2.63 12.60 2.39
CA PHE A 18 -1.85 13.84 2.33
C PHE A 18 -2.74 15.10 2.38
N LYS A 19 -3.89 15.09 1.69
CA LYS A 19 -4.86 16.19 1.79
C LYS A 19 -5.46 16.34 3.19
N GLN A 20 -5.76 15.23 3.87
CA GLN A 20 -6.19 15.24 5.27
C GLN A 20 -5.13 15.83 6.21
N ALA A 21 -3.84 15.77 5.81
CA ALA A 21 -2.72 16.43 6.49
C ALA A 21 -2.41 17.85 5.95
N ASN A 22 -3.37 18.48 5.25
CA ASN A 22 -3.26 19.85 4.71
C ASN A 22 -2.17 20.07 3.64
N TYR A 23 -1.88 19.04 2.84
CA TYR A 23 -1.06 19.18 1.63
C TYR A 23 -1.91 19.58 0.42
N ASP A 24 -1.34 20.43 -0.42
CA ASP A 24 -1.87 20.77 -1.73
C ASP A 24 -1.30 19.81 -2.79
N ILE A 25 -2.13 18.90 -3.29
CA ILE A 25 -1.70 18.01 -4.38
C ILE A 25 -1.82 18.77 -5.69
N VAL A 26 -0.69 19.21 -6.25
CA VAL A 26 -0.66 20.08 -7.44
C VAL A 26 -0.71 19.30 -8.75
N PHE A 27 -0.25 18.04 -8.74
CA PHE A 27 -0.32 17.15 -9.89
C PHE A 27 -0.50 15.70 -9.47
N ALA A 28 -1.30 14.94 -10.23
CA ALA A 28 -1.45 13.51 -10.07
C ALA A 28 -1.50 12.78 -11.43
N THR A 29 -0.84 11.63 -11.52
CA THR A 29 -0.86 10.80 -12.73
C THR A 29 -1.02 9.33 -12.42
N ASP A 30 -1.80 8.65 -13.26
CA ASP A 30 -1.88 7.20 -13.38
C ASP A 30 -2.35 6.87 -14.81
N PHE A 31 -2.04 5.67 -15.29
CA PHE A 31 -2.46 5.21 -16.62
C PHE A 31 -3.86 4.57 -16.59
N ASP A 32 -4.35 4.15 -15.42
CA ASP A 32 -5.66 3.55 -15.27
C ASP A 32 -6.78 4.59 -15.32
N LYS A 33 -7.60 4.51 -16.37
CA LYS A 33 -8.67 5.45 -16.63
C LYS A 33 -9.76 5.47 -15.54
N ALA A 34 -10.16 4.31 -15.03
CA ALA A 34 -11.21 4.23 -14.01
C ALA A 34 -10.71 4.81 -12.68
N ALA A 35 -9.46 4.50 -12.33
CA ALA A 35 -8.78 5.05 -11.15
C ALA A 35 -8.64 6.58 -11.24
N MET A 36 -8.26 7.13 -12.40
CA MET A 36 -8.15 8.59 -12.55
C MET A 36 -9.50 9.30 -12.61
N GLN A 37 -10.56 8.64 -13.08
CA GLN A 37 -11.94 9.15 -12.94
C GLN A 37 -12.38 9.19 -11.48
N THR A 38 -12.11 8.13 -10.70
CA THR A 38 -12.30 8.10 -9.25
C THR A 38 -11.51 9.23 -8.58
N TYR A 39 -10.23 9.39 -8.94
CA TYR A 39 -9.37 10.43 -8.40
C TYR A 39 -9.99 11.81 -8.63
N ALA A 40 -10.35 12.13 -9.87
CA ALA A 40 -10.92 13.43 -10.25
C ALA A 40 -12.24 13.75 -9.54
N LEU A 41 -13.07 12.72 -9.31
CA LEU A 41 -14.35 12.88 -8.62
C LEU A 41 -14.16 13.26 -7.14
N ASN A 42 -13.19 12.66 -6.46
CA ASN A 42 -13.03 12.81 -5.01
C ASN A 42 -12.01 13.87 -4.61
N LEU A 43 -11.01 14.15 -5.46
CA LEU A 43 -9.85 14.96 -5.11
C LEU A 43 -9.70 16.14 -6.07
N SER A 44 -10.32 17.26 -5.72
CA SER A 44 -10.25 18.52 -6.49
C SER A 44 -8.89 19.23 -6.38
N GLY A 45 -8.61 20.20 -7.25
CA GLY A 45 -7.46 21.10 -7.14
C GLY A 45 -6.16 20.62 -7.79
N ALA A 46 -5.97 19.31 -7.98
CA ALA A 46 -4.83 18.78 -8.71
C ALA A 46 -5.02 18.92 -10.23
N SER A 47 -3.94 19.24 -10.96
CA SER A 47 -3.87 18.92 -12.38
C SER A 47 -3.72 17.40 -12.55
N ILE A 48 -4.56 16.79 -13.38
CA ILE A 48 -4.65 15.33 -13.51
C ILE A 48 -4.22 14.91 -14.92
N ALA A 49 -3.32 13.93 -15.00
CA ALA A 49 -2.96 13.25 -16.24
C ALA A 49 -3.35 11.76 -16.18
N CYS A 50 -4.18 11.31 -17.12
CA CYS A 50 -4.43 9.88 -17.34
C CYS A 50 -3.45 9.38 -18.40
N LYS A 51 -2.19 9.14 -18.02
CA LYS A 51 -1.09 8.78 -18.92
C LYS A 51 -0.14 7.79 -18.28
N ASP A 52 0.55 7.00 -19.11
CA ASP A 52 1.74 6.30 -18.67
C ASP A 52 2.79 7.33 -18.22
N ILE A 53 3.47 7.07 -17.10
CA ILE A 53 4.52 7.94 -16.58
C ILE A 53 5.66 8.15 -17.59
N CYS A 54 5.87 7.19 -18.50
CA CYS A 54 6.89 7.27 -19.54
C CYS A 54 6.61 8.36 -20.58
N GLU A 55 5.36 8.82 -20.67
CA GLU A 55 4.92 9.90 -21.56
C GLU A 55 4.95 11.29 -20.88
N ILE A 56 5.33 11.35 -19.60
CA ILE A 56 5.39 12.60 -18.84
C ILE A 56 6.78 13.24 -19.01
N ASP A 57 6.81 14.43 -19.59
CA ASP A 57 7.98 15.30 -19.52
C ASP A 57 7.95 16.10 -18.21
N PHE A 58 8.86 15.76 -17.29
CA PHE A 58 8.93 16.40 -15.98
C PHE A 58 9.42 17.85 -16.04
N GLN A 59 10.17 18.25 -17.07
CA GLN A 59 10.60 19.63 -17.25
C GLN A 59 9.40 20.50 -17.67
N GLU A 60 8.63 20.05 -18.66
CA GLU A 60 7.40 20.74 -19.08
C GLU A 60 6.37 20.81 -17.94
N LEU A 61 6.23 19.71 -17.20
CA LEU A 61 5.35 19.68 -16.02
C LEU A 61 5.74 20.76 -14.99
N MET A 62 7.03 20.88 -14.67
CA MET A 62 7.50 21.87 -13.69
C MET A 62 7.25 23.30 -14.18
N VAL A 63 7.42 23.58 -15.47
CA VAL A 63 7.05 24.87 -16.09
C VAL A 63 5.56 25.14 -15.96
N ALA A 64 4.71 24.16 -16.30
CA ALA A 64 3.25 24.30 -16.22
C ALA A 64 2.76 24.54 -14.77
N LEU A 65 3.39 23.88 -13.79
CA LEU A 65 3.11 24.06 -12.37
C LEU A 65 3.74 25.33 -11.76
N LYS A 66 4.54 26.06 -12.55
CA LYS A 66 5.32 27.23 -12.10
C LYS A 66 6.21 26.92 -10.90
N LEU A 67 6.86 25.75 -10.94
CA LEU A 67 7.80 25.29 -9.92
C LEU A 67 9.21 25.23 -10.50
N LYS A 68 10.19 25.66 -9.73
CA LYS A 68 11.60 25.41 -10.01
C LYS A 68 12.05 24.11 -9.34
N ALA A 69 13.10 23.50 -9.89
CA ALA A 69 13.73 22.34 -9.25
C ALA A 69 14.12 22.69 -7.80
N GLY A 70 13.75 21.84 -6.84
CA GLY A 70 13.99 22.09 -5.41
C GLY A 70 12.86 22.82 -4.67
N GLU A 71 11.83 23.31 -5.37
CA GLU A 71 10.71 24.02 -4.74
C GLU A 71 9.59 23.10 -4.27
N LEU A 72 9.38 21.96 -4.94
CA LEU A 72 8.34 21.01 -4.54
C LEU A 72 8.62 20.44 -3.14
N ASP A 73 7.62 20.45 -2.26
CA ASP A 73 7.80 20.00 -0.89
C ASP A 73 7.84 18.47 -0.80
N VAL A 74 6.94 17.75 -1.47
CA VAL A 74 6.90 16.28 -1.43
C VAL A 74 6.59 15.65 -2.78
N LEU A 75 7.34 14.60 -3.13
CA LEU A 75 6.96 13.68 -4.21
C LEU A 75 6.53 12.34 -3.62
N ILE A 76 5.30 11.91 -3.91
CA ILE A 76 4.77 10.62 -3.45
C ILE A 76 4.53 9.67 -4.64
N GLY A 77 4.72 8.37 -4.43
CA GLY A 77 4.30 7.39 -5.43
C GLY A 77 4.64 5.94 -5.10
N GLY A 78 3.94 5.02 -5.75
CA GLY A 78 4.13 3.57 -5.60
C GLY A 78 4.38 2.90 -6.94
N PRO A 79 5.59 3.01 -7.54
CA PRO A 79 5.88 2.39 -8.82
C PRO A 79 5.66 0.87 -8.71
N PRO A 80 4.84 0.27 -9.60
CA PRO A 80 4.54 -1.14 -9.49
C PRO A 80 5.78 -1.98 -9.81
N CYS A 81 6.00 -3.02 -9.02
CA CYS A 81 7.09 -3.97 -9.24
C CYS A 81 6.59 -5.07 -10.20
N GLN A 82 6.86 -4.93 -11.50
CA GLN A 82 6.53 -5.99 -12.48
C GLN A 82 7.75 -6.88 -12.74
N GLY A 83 7.58 -8.21 -12.64
CA GLY A 83 8.47 -9.21 -13.25
C GLY A 83 9.62 -9.73 -12.38
N PHE A 84 9.33 -10.78 -11.59
CA PHE A 84 10.34 -11.59 -10.91
C PHE A 84 10.90 -12.65 -11.88
N SER A 85 12.13 -12.50 -12.36
CA SER A 85 12.90 -13.62 -12.92
C SER A 85 14.38 -13.48 -12.63
N THR A 86 15.05 -14.62 -12.51
CA THR A 86 16.31 -14.82 -11.76
C THR A 86 17.59 -14.59 -12.57
N ALA A 87 17.52 -14.24 -13.85
CA ALA A 87 18.69 -13.97 -14.69
C ALA A 87 18.40 -12.85 -15.70
N GLY A 88 19.35 -11.95 -15.95
CA GLY A 88 19.18 -10.82 -16.87
C GLY A 88 20.22 -9.71 -16.70
N PRO A 89 20.20 -8.69 -17.59
CA PRO A 89 21.19 -7.61 -17.75
C PRO A 89 21.38 -6.73 -16.50
N ARG A 90 22.29 -5.73 -16.55
CA ARG A 90 22.50 -4.77 -15.44
C ARG A 90 21.15 -4.20 -14.97
N PHE A 91 21.00 -3.97 -13.66
CA PHE A 91 19.73 -3.57 -13.04
C PHE A 91 19.02 -2.41 -13.77
N TRP A 92 19.77 -1.37 -14.12
CA TRP A 92 19.27 -0.18 -14.81
C TRP A 92 19.10 -0.36 -16.32
N ASP A 93 19.45 -1.50 -16.89
CA ASP A 93 19.19 -1.84 -18.30
C ASP A 93 17.99 -2.77 -18.44
N ASP A 94 17.51 -3.34 -17.33
CA ASP A 94 16.36 -4.23 -17.33
C ASP A 94 15.08 -3.47 -17.73
N PRO A 95 14.35 -3.90 -18.78
CA PRO A 95 13.11 -3.27 -19.20
C PRO A 95 12.02 -3.35 -18.14
N ARG A 96 12.09 -4.33 -17.23
CA ARG A 96 11.14 -4.50 -16.12
C ARG A 96 11.24 -3.39 -15.07
N ASN A 97 12.39 -2.72 -15.01
CA ASN A 97 12.65 -1.66 -14.04
C ASN A 97 12.30 -0.27 -14.59
N HIS A 98 11.70 -0.19 -15.78
CA HIS A 98 11.47 1.09 -16.45
C HIS A 98 10.60 2.06 -15.64
N LEU A 99 9.55 1.56 -14.96
CA LEU A 99 8.69 2.43 -14.14
C LEU A 99 9.42 3.01 -12.93
N LEU A 100 10.33 2.24 -12.31
CA LEU A 100 11.22 2.76 -11.27
C LEU A 100 12.18 3.81 -11.84
N LYS A 101 12.75 3.58 -13.03
CA LYS A 101 13.63 4.57 -13.69
C LYS A 101 12.90 5.89 -13.91
N GLN A 102 11.64 5.87 -14.33
CA GLN A 102 10.86 7.09 -14.51
C GLN A 102 10.58 7.80 -13.17
N TYR A 103 10.34 7.04 -12.09
CA TYR A 103 10.22 7.62 -10.76
C TYR A 103 11.54 8.29 -10.30
N VAL A 104 12.68 7.65 -10.54
CA VAL A 104 14.02 8.23 -10.27
C VAL A 104 14.28 9.48 -11.13
N ARG A 105 13.92 9.44 -12.41
CA ARG A 105 14.01 10.60 -13.33
C ARG A 105 13.16 11.77 -12.83
N ALA A 106 11.95 11.51 -12.34
CA ALA A 106 11.12 12.53 -11.72
C ALA A 106 11.85 13.19 -10.53
N ILE A 107 12.46 12.39 -9.66
CA ILE A 107 13.24 12.88 -8.51
C ILE A 107 14.43 13.73 -8.95
N GLU A 108 15.13 13.33 -10.02
CA GLU A 108 16.28 14.03 -10.56
C GLU A 108 15.92 15.41 -11.13
N VAL A 109 14.81 15.51 -11.87
CA VAL A 109 14.34 16.76 -12.49
C VAL A 109 13.67 17.68 -11.47
N VAL A 110 12.72 17.13 -10.70
CA VAL A 110 11.90 17.90 -9.76
C VAL A 110 12.69 18.30 -8.51
N LYS A 111 13.63 17.45 -8.08
CA LYS A 111 14.43 17.60 -6.85
C LYS A 111 13.58 17.93 -5.62
N PRO A 112 12.50 17.18 -5.33
CA PRO A 112 11.62 17.49 -4.21
C PRO A 112 12.36 17.55 -2.86
N LYS A 113 11.85 18.34 -1.91
CA LYS A 113 12.45 18.43 -0.56
C LYS A 113 12.35 17.09 0.17
N TRP A 114 11.20 16.43 0.05
CA TRP A 114 10.94 15.08 0.55
C TRP A 114 10.43 14.16 -0.55
N LEU A 115 10.73 12.87 -0.44
CA LEU A 115 10.12 11.82 -1.25
C LEU A 115 9.57 10.72 -0.35
N MET A 116 8.42 10.16 -0.73
CA MET A 116 7.86 8.95 -0.14
C MET A 116 7.53 7.95 -1.25
N MET A 117 8.29 6.86 -1.30
CA MET A 117 8.04 5.74 -2.19
C MET A 117 7.47 4.56 -1.41
N GLU A 118 6.35 4.00 -1.88
CA GLU A 118 5.73 2.82 -1.29
C GLU A 118 5.90 1.59 -2.17
N ASN A 119 6.01 0.42 -1.54
CA ASN A 119 5.98 -0.85 -2.26
C ASN A 119 5.53 -2.04 -1.38
N VAL A 120 5.31 -3.19 -2.02
CA VAL A 120 4.99 -4.46 -1.35
C VAL A 120 6.21 -5.08 -0.66
N GLU A 121 5.98 -5.96 0.32
CA GLU A 121 7.04 -6.69 1.06
C GLU A 121 8.01 -7.45 0.14
N GLY A 122 7.53 -7.89 -1.04
CA GLY A 122 8.33 -8.57 -2.06
C GLY A 122 9.57 -7.77 -2.50
N LEU A 123 9.49 -6.44 -2.52
CA LEU A 123 10.59 -5.52 -2.87
C LEU A 123 11.88 -5.87 -2.12
N LEU A 124 11.77 -6.23 -0.84
CA LEU A 124 12.92 -6.52 0.01
C LEU A 124 13.69 -7.76 -0.42
N THR A 125 13.06 -8.68 -1.16
CA THR A 125 13.66 -9.99 -1.51
C THR A 125 13.86 -10.17 -3.01
N THR A 126 13.35 -9.26 -3.83
CA THR A 126 13.54 -9.26 -5.28
C THR A 126 15.03 -9.26 -5.61
N LYS A 127 15.44 -10.18 -6.50
CA LYS A 127 16.86 -10.36 -6.90
C LYS A 127 17.81 -10.45 -5.70
N GLY A 128 17.38 -11.15 -4.63
CA GLY A 128 18.21 -11.32 -3.44
C GLY A 128 18.47 -10.05 -2.63
N GLY A 129 17.67 -8.99 -2.84
CA GLY A 129 17.83 -7.70 -2.16
C GLY A 129 18.55 -6.63 -2.98
N GLU A 130 19.10 -6.98 -4.14
CA GLU A 130 19.78 -6.02 -5.02
C GLU A 130 18.85 -4.88 -5.47
N TYR A 131 17.59 -5.19 -5.75
CA TYR A 131 16.63 -4.19 -6.20
C TYR A 131 16.50 -3.03 -5.20
N VAL A 132 16.26 -3.35 -3.92
CA VAL A 132 16.11 -2.31 -2.90
C VAL A 132 17.43 -1.59 -2.62
N ALA A 133 18.57 -2.28 -2.73
CA ALA A 133 19.88 -1.66 -2.60
C ALA A 133 20.16 -0.64 -3.71
N GLU A 134 19.82 -0.95 -4.96
CA GLU A 134 19.96 -0.03 -6.10
C GLU A 134 19.05 1.20 -5.99
N VAL A 135 17.82 1.02 -5.50
CA VAL A 135 16.91 2.15 -5.18
C VAL A 135 17.55 3.09 -4.15
N VAL A 136 18.11 2.54 -3.06
CA VAL A 136 18.80 3.35 -2.04
C VAL A 136 19.98 4.10 -2.65
N LYS A 137 20.84 3.40 -3.41
CA LYS A 137 22.00 4.02 -4.06
C LYS A 137 21.58 5.16 -4.97
N ALA A 138 20.55 4.98 -5.80
CA ALA A 138 20.06 6.03 -6.69
C ALA A 138 19.60 7.27 -5.92
N PHE A 139 18.80 7.09 -4.86
CA PHE A 139 18.32 8.21 -4.06
C PHE A 139 19.46 8.91 -3.30
N VAL A 140 20.41 8.15 -2.77
CA VAL A 140 21.58 8.71 -2.07
C VAL A 140 22.50 9.47 -3.04
N ARG A 141 22.79 8.93 -4.23
CA ARG A 141 23.55 9.61 -5.29
C ARG A 141 22.87 10.90 -5.73
N LEU A 142 21.53 10.89 -5.80
CA LEU A 142 20.76 12.08 -6.06
C LEU A 142 20.81 13.09 -4.91
N GLY A 143 21.43 12.82 -3.76
CA GLY A 143 21.60 13.76 -2.66
C GLY A 143 20.54 13.68 -1.56
N TYR A 144 19.81 12.56 -1.47
CA TYR A 144 18.81 12.35 -0.41
C TYR A 144 19.38 11.60 0.78
N ARG A 145 18.98 12.01 1.97
CA ARG A 145 19.07 11.22 3.19
C ARG A 145 17.88 10.27 3.25
N VAL A 146 18.11 8.96 3.22
CA VAL A 146 17.10 7.93 2.93
C VAL A 146 17.00 6.93 4.07
N ARG A 147 15.78 6.50 4.40
CA ARG A 147 15.50 5.45 5.37
C ARG A 147 14.41 4.51 4.85
N ILE A 148 14.56 3.21 5.09
CA ILE A 148 13.62 2.17 4.60
C ILE A 148 13.05 1.35 5.74
N GLU A 149 11.73 1.32 5.90
CA GLU A 149 11.11 0.47 6.90
C GLU A 149 9.95 -0.37 6.35
N LYS A 150 9.84 -1.59 6.85
CA LYS A 150 8.63 -2.41 6.71
C LYS A 150 7.63 -2.02 7.80
N VAL A 151 6.57 -1.38 7.34
CA VAL A 151 5.47 -0.81 8.12
C VAL A 151 4.30 -1.79 8.16
N TYR A 152 3.64 -1.85 9.32
CA TYR A 152 2.46 -2.69 9.56
C TYR A 152 1.28 -1.76 9.82
N ALA A 153 0.36 -1.64 8.86
CA ALA A 153 -0.66 -0.58 8.86
C ALA A 153 -1.54 -0.55 10.13
N HIS A 154 -1.86 -1.71 10.70
CA HIS A 154 -2.65 -1.81 11.94
C HIS A 154 -1.99 -1.24 13.19
N GLU A 155 -0.69 -1.01 13.16
CA GLU A 155 0.01 -0.33 14.25
C GLU A 155 -0.08 1.21 14.15
N TYR A 156 -0.65 1.69 13.04
CA TYR A 156 -0.92 3.10 12.75
C TYR A 156 -2.43 3.34 12.62
N GLY A 157 -3.25 2.50 13.27
CA GLY A 157 -4.69 2.67 13.34
C GLY A 157 -5.49 2.09 12.17
N VAL A 158 -4.88 1.51 11.15
CA VAL A 158 -5.64 0.90 10.04
C VAL A 158 -6.22 -0.46 10.47
N PRO A 159 -7.53 -0.75 10.31
CA PRO A 159 -8.17 -2.03 10.67
C PRO A 159 -7.79 -3.20 9.74
N GLN A 160 -6.51 -3.32 9.39
CA GLN A 160 -6.00 -4.24 8.38
C GLN A 160 -4.55 -4.64 8.64
N ARG A 161 -4.28 -5.94 8.59
CA ARG A 161 -2.94 -6.54 8.61
C ARG A 161 -2.23 -6.42 7.26
N ARG A 162 -2.06 -5.18 6.81
CA ARG A 162 -1.34 -4.81 5.59
C ARG A 162 0.10 -4.44 5.94
N LYS A 163 1.06 -5.12 5.31
CA LYS A 163 2.48 -4.73 5.39
C LYS A 163 2.87 -3.95 4.14
N ARG A 164 3.69 -2.92 4.31
CA ARG A 164 4.28 -2.13 3.23
C ARG A 164 5.72 -1.78 3.51
N VAL A 165 6.52 -1.70 2.45
CA VAL A 165 7.86 -1.14 2.50
C VAL A 165 7.72 0.31 2.12
N ILE A 166 8.10 1.19 3.04
CA ILE A 166 8.10 2.63 2.81
C ILE A 166 9.56 3.08 2.77
N ILE A 167 9.90 3.80 1.71
CA ILE A 167 11.19 4.47 1.54
C ILE A 167 10.91 5.96 1.65
N LEU A 168 11.38 6.55 2.74
CA LEU A 168 11.27 7.99 2.98
C LEU A 168 12.65 8.61 2.76
N GLY A 169 12.72 9.79 2.17
CA GLY A 169 13.97 10.52 2.10
C GLY A 169 13.79 12.02 1.97
N ASN A 170 14.81 12.79 2.36
CA ASN A 170 14.83 14.24 2.20
C ASN A 170 16.15 14.73 1.63
N ARG A 171 16.09 15.82 0.87
CA ARG A 171 17.26 16.53 0.31
C ARG A 171 17.75 17.67 1.20
N LEU A 172 17.05 17.92 2.31
CA LEU A 172 17.28 19.05 3.22
C LEU A 172 18.48 18.86 4.15
N GLY A 173 19.15 17.71 4.09
CA GLY A 173 20.26 17.35 4.98
C GLY A 173 19.82 16.92 6.39
N LYS A 174 18.53 16.56 6.57
CA LYS A 174 17.99 16.15 7.86
C LYS A 174 18.15 14.65 8.10
N ASP A 175 18.63 14.31 9.30
CA ASP A 175 18.47 12.96 9.83
C ASP A 175 17.09 12.84 10.47
N PHE A 176 16.43 11.71 10.26
CA PHE A 176 15.09 11.46 10.76
C PHE A 176 14.87 9.97 11.05
N THR A 177 13.84 9.69 11.84
CA THR A 177 13.28 8.35 12.07
C THR A 177 11.87 8.29 11.54
N PHE A 178 11.32 7.10 11.35
CA PHE A 178 9.92 6.94 10.98
C PHE A 178 8.97 7.37 12.12
N PRO A 179 7.71 7.71 11.82
CA PRO A 179 6.70 7.95 12.87
C PRO A 179 6.57 6.72 13.77
N THR A 180 6.38 6.96 15.06
CA THR A 180 6.22 5.86 16.03
C THR A 180 4.84 5.25 15.87
N ALA A 181 4.78 3.91 15.83
CA ALA A 181 3.53 3.17 15.87
C ALA A 181 2.77 3.47 17.17
N THR A 182 1.52 3.90 17.07
CA THR A 182 0.68 4.32 18.22
C THR A 182 -0.26 3.23 18.70
N VAL A 183 -0.52 2.20 17.88
CA VAL A 183 -1.43 1.10 18.21
C VAL A 183 -0.64 -0.16 18.53
N PRO A 184 -0.85 -0.78 19.71
CA PRO A 184 -0.17 -2.01 20.06
C PRO A 184 -0.63 -3.18 19.19
N SER A 185 0.31 -4.06 18.85
CA SER A 185 0.04 -5.31 18.14
C SER A 185 0.68 -6.49 18.89
N HIS A 186 -0.04 -7.60 19.00
CA HIS A 186 0.36 -8.75 19.81
C HIS A 186 -0.04 -10.10 19.19
N GLY A 187 0.47 -11.17 19.78
CA GLY A 187 0.21 -12.54 19.38
C GLY A 187 1.07 -13.01 18.20
N ARG A 188 0.90 -14.28 17.82
CA ARG A 188 1.61 -14.87 16.68
C ARG A 188 1.34 -14.02 15.43
N ILE A 189 2.40 -13.69 14.69
CA ILE A 189 2.38 -12.86 13.47
C ILE A 189 1.71 -11.49 13.62
N PHE A 190 1.62 -10.93 14.84
CA PHE A 190 0.95 -9.65 15.12
C PHE A 190 -0.53 -9.69 14.70
N ARG A 191 -1.20 -10.80 15.05
CA ARG A 191 -2.57 -11.08 14.63
C ARG A 191 -3.60 -10.19 15.32
N ARG A 192 -3.37 -9.84 16.59
CA ARG A 192 -4.27 -8.98 17.37
C ARG A 192 -3.71 -7.56 17.38
N GLY A 193 -4.59 -6.58 17.20
CA GLY A 193 -4.25 -5.16 17.24
C GLY A 193 -5.30 -4.39 18.03
N GLY A 194 -4.96 -3.17 18.44
CA GLY A 194 -5.90 -2.28 19.16
C GLY A 194 -7.06 -1.77 18.31
N ILE A 195 -7.03 -1.99 16.98
CA ILE A 195 -8.11 -1.65 16.05
C ILE A 195 -8.65 -2.92 15.38
N THR A 196 -9.97 -3.05 15.30
CA THR A 196 -10.67 -4.27 14.84
C THR A 196 -11.60 -4.01 13.65
N LEU A 197 -12.04 -5.10 13.00
CA LEU A 197 -13.07 -5.00 11.95
C LEU A 197 -14.42 -4.56 12.46
N GLU A 198 -14.75 -4.88 13.72
CA GLU A 198 -15.98 -4.44 14.38
C GLU A 198 -16.07 -2.93 14.39
N GLN A 199 -14.98 -2.25 14.81
CA GLN A 199 -14.90 -0.79 14.77
C GLN A 199 -15.00 -0.23 13.34
N ALA A 200 -14.37 -0.91 12.37
CA ALA A 200 -14.40 -0.47 10.98
C ALA A 200 -15.80 -0.59 10.34
N PHE A 201 -16.58 -1.62 10.71
CA PHE A 201 -17.90 -1.88 10.14
C PHE A 201 -19.04 -1.28 10.97
N HIS A 202 -18.74 -0.71 12.13
CA HIS A 202 -19.70 -0.08 13.02
C HIS A 202 -20.64 0.89 12.28
N GLY A 203 -21.93 0.75 12.52
CA GLY A 203 -23.00 1.55 11.92
C GLY A 203 -23.26 1.33 10.42
N LEU A 204 -22.61 0.34 9.78
CA LEU A 204 -23.09 -0.15 8.48
C LEU A 204 -24.35 -1.00 8.68
N PRO A 205 -25.42 -0.75 7.91
CA PRO A 205 -26.63 -1.56 7.94
C PRO A 205 -26.40 -2.92 7.26
N HIS A 206 -27.46 -3.73 7.15
CA HIS A 206 -27.46 -4.86 6.21
C HIS A 206 -27.31 -4.35 4.75
N PRO A 207 -26.56 -5.06 3.88
CA PRO A 207 -26.37 -4.61 2.51
C PRO A 207 -27.67 -4.49 1.72
N GLY A 208 -27.77 -3.41 0.95
CA GLY A 208 -28.90 -3.17 0.05
C GLY A 208 -28.73 -3.85 -1.31
N HIS A 209 -29.51 -3.39 -2.28
CA HIS A 209 -29.40 -3.82 -3.66
C HIS A 209 -28.29 -3.09 -4.42
N VAL A 210 -27.89 -3.66 -5.56
CA VAL A 210 -26.86 -3.08 -6.44
C VAL A 210 -27.22 -1.64 -6.81
N ASN A 211 -26.27 -0.72 -6.63
CA ASN A 211 -26.40 0.72 -6.90
C ASN A 211 -27.48 1.45 -6.08
N GLN A 212 -27.97 0.88 -4.97
CA GLN A 212 -28.87 1.57 -4.06
C GLN A 212 -28.12 2.00 -2.80
N PRO A 213 -28.04 3.31 -2.50
CA PRO A 213 -27.56 3.77 -1.20
C PRO A 213 -28.50 3.32 -0.08
N VAL A 214 -27.94 3.06 1.09
CA VAL A 214 -28.68 2.65 2.29
C VAL A 214 -28.37 3.60 3.45
N PRO A 215 -29.33 3.93 4.33
CA PRO A 215 -29.05 4.77 5.50
C PRO A 215 -28.14 4.03 6.50
N TYR A 216 -27.35 4.76 7.29
CA TYR A 216 -26.63 4.18 8.43
C TYR A 216 -27.60 3.58 9.45
N ASP A 217 -27.10 2.62 10.23
CA ASP A 217 -27.79 2.22 11.46
C ASP A 217 -27.78 3.38 12.48
N ALA A 218 -28.77 3.40 13.37
CA ALA A 218 -29.06 4.54 14.25
C ALA A 218 -27.90 4.94 15.20
N ASP A 219 -26.94 4.05 15.43
CA ASP A 219 -25.88 4.19 16.44
C ASP A 219 -24.52 4.65 15.84
N MET A 220 -24.50 5.59 14.89
CA MET A 220 -23.25 6.14 14.34
C MET A 220 -22.61 7.18 15.27
N GLU A 221 -22.00 6.72 16.37
CA GLU A 221 -21.26 7.57 17.33
C GLU A 221 -19.77 7.18 17.45
N GLY A 222 -18.96 8.11 17.98
CA GLY A 222 -17.55 7.90 18.28
C GLY A 222 -16.57 8.33 17.19
N GLU A 223 -15.26 8.25 17.49
CA GLU A 223 -14.19 8.76 16.63
C GLU A 223 -14.14 8.09 15.25
N TRP A 224 -14.41 6.78 15.19
CA TRP A 224 -14.42 6.03 13.93
C TRP A 224 -15.61 6.38 13.05
N ALA A 225 -16.79 6.57 13.65
CA ALA A 225 -17.96 7.05 12.93
C ALA A 225 -17.68 8.46 12.38
N ALA A 226 -17.14 9.38 13.18
CA ALA A 226 -16.77 10.72 12.73
C ALA A 226 -15.69 10.72 11.63
N PHE A 227 -14.75 9.77 11.67
CA PHE A 227 -13.69 9.66 10.66
C PHE A 227 -14.17 9.08 9.33
N LEU A 228 -15.12 8.14 9.35
CA LEU A 228 -15.56 7.43 8.15
C LEU A 228 -16.88 7.94 7.58
N ALA A 229 -17.81 8.44 8.39
CA ALA A 229 -19.16 8.74 7.94
C ALA A 229 -19.20 9.76 6.80
N SER A 230 -20.22 9.59 5.95
CA SER A 230 -20.64 10.60 4.99
C SER A 230 -21.64 11.54 5.63
N ASP A 231 -21.49 12.85 5.39
CA ASP A 231 -22.45 13.89 5.82
C ASP A 231 -23.85 13.70 5.21
N SER A 232 -23.97 12.90 4.15
CA SER A 232 -25.26 12.57 3.52
C SER A 232 -26.16 11.68 4.36
N GLY A 233 -25.64 11.04 5.42
CA GLY A 233 -26.36 10.01 6.17
C GLY A 233 -26.61 8.72 5.39
N LEU A 234 -26.02 8.59 4.20
CA LEU A 234 -26.16 7.42 3.32
C LEU A 234 -24.83 6.73 3.08
N VAL A 235 -24.90 5.41 2.94
CA VAL A 235 -23.83 4.51 2.58
C VAL A 235 -23.98 4.08 1.13
N THR A 236 -22.95 4.28 0.33
CA THR A 236 -22.87 3.81 -1.07
C THR A 236 -21.98 2.57 -1.18
N ASP A 237 -22.10 1.83 -2.30
CA ASP A 237 -21.28 0.64 -2.59
C ASP A 237 -21.39 -0.49 -1.54
N HIS A 238 -22.47 -0.47 -0.75
CA HIS A 238 -22.76 -1.44 0.30
C HIS A 238 -23.89 -2.40 -0.11
N PHE A 239 -23.54 -3.34 -0.98
CA PHE A 239 -24.44 -4.38 -1.47
C PHE A 239 -23.65 -5.67 -1.71
N THR A 240 -24.35 -6.80 -1.73
CA THR A 240 -23.79 -8.10 -2.14
C THR A 240 -24.48 -8.63 -3.39
N PRO A 241 -23.71 -9.13 -4.37
CA PRO A 241 -24.29 -9.74 -5.56
C PRO A 241 -24.93 -11.08 -5.20
N GLU A 242 -25.85 -11.55 -6.04
CA GLU A 242 -26.29 -12.94 -6.00
C GLU A 242 -25.08 -13.86 -6.20
N VAL A 243 -25.06 -14.94 -5.43
CA VAL A 243 -24.02 -15.97 -5.48
C VAL A 243 -24.66 -17.29 -5.87
N GLU A 244 -23.91 -18.11 -6.61
CA GLU A 244 -24.35 -19.45 -6.98
C GLU A 244 -24.69 -20.29 -5.73
N PRO A 245 -25.70 -21.19 -5.78
CA PRO A 245 -26.13 -21.96 -4.60
C PRO A 245 -25.00 -22.75 -3.92
N LEU A 246 -24.08 -23.31 -4.70
CA LEU A 246 -22.91 -24.01 -4.15
C LEU A 246 -21.98 -23.07 -3.37
N GLN A 247 -21.84 -21.84 -3.84
CA GLN A 247 -21.01 -20.82 -3.19
C GLN A 247 -21.66 -20.34 -1.89
N GLU A 248 -22.98 -20.19 -1.88
CA GLU A 248 -23.74 -19.88 -0.66
C GLU A 248 -23.56 -20.96 0.41
N GLN A 249 -23.69 -22.24 0.03
CA GLN A 249 -23.44 -23.38 0.92
C GLN A 249 -22.02 -23.36 1.50
N ARG A 250 -21.01 -23.04 0.67
CA ARG A 250 -19.62 -22.88 1.14
C ARG A 250 -19.49 -21.74 2.16
N ILE A 251 -20.12 -20.60 1.90
CA ILE A 251 -20.06 -19.43 2.79
C ILE A 251 -20.70 -19.76 4.14
N ALA A 252 -21.90 -20.36 4.13
CA ALA A 252 -22.63 -20.74 5.34
C ALA A 252 -21.91 -21.82 6.17
N ALA A 253 -21.18 -22.74 5.53
CA ALA A 253 -20.46 -23.81 6.21
C ALA A 253 -19.17 -23.37 6.93
N LEU A 254 -18.67 -22.15 6.67
CA LEU A 254 -17.46 -21.64 7.30
C LEU A 254 -17.79 -20.81 8.55
N GLY A 255 -17.18 -21.14 9.68
CA GLY A 255 -17.15 -20.30 10.90
C GLY A 255 -15.97 -19.31 10.92
N PRO A 256 -15.92 -18.35 11.86
CA PRO A 256 -14.86 -17.35 11.93
C PRO A 256 -13.45 -17.95 11.92
N GLY A 257 -12.60 -17.42 11.03
CA GLY A 257 -11.21 -17.90 10.85
C GLY A 257 -11.06 -19.13 9.96
N GLN A 258 -12.14 -19.85 9.69
CA GLN A 258 -12.14 -21.03 8.83
C GLN A 258 -11.96 -20.64 7.36
N THR A 259 -11.45 -21.59 6.59
CA THR A 259 -11.05 -21.45 5.19
C THR A 259 -11.51 -22.65 4.37
N MET A 260 -11.26 -22.65 3.06
CA MET A 260 -11.54 -23.78 2.15
C MET A 260 -11.17 -25.17 2.69
N LYS A 261 -10.09 -25.29 3.49
CA LYS A 261 -9.64 -26.57 4.05
C LYS A 261 -10.58 -27.13 5.13
N ASP A 262 -11.37 -26.26 5.74
CA ASP A 262 -12.24 -26.56 6.87
C ASP A 262 -13.67 -26.91 6.39
N LEU A 263 -13.94 -26.78 5.09
CA LEU A 263 -15.20 -27.20 4.48
C LEU A 263 -15.34 -28.73 4.45
N PRO A 264 -16.58 -29.26 4.52
CA PRO A 264 -16.86 -30.65 4.15
C PRO A 264 -16.31 -30.97 2.76
N GLU A 265 -15.78 -32.19 2.57
CA GLU A 265 -15.06 -32.58 1.35
C GLU A 265 -15.89 -32.38 0.07
N GLN A 266 -17.20 -32.62 0.13
CA GLN A 266 -18.14 -32.40 -0.96
C GLN A 266 -18.33 -30.92 -1.34
N LEU A 267 -18.07 -30.00 -0.40
CA LEU A 267 -18.13 -28.54 -0.64
C LEU A 267 -16.76 -27.97 -1.02
N GLN A 268 -15.66 -28.71 -0.85
CA GLN A 268 -14.34 -28.24 -1.24
C GLN A 268 -14.26 -28.08 -2.76
N HIS A 269 -13.64 -26.99 -3.22
CA HIS A 269 -13.46 -26.77 -4.66
C HIS A 269 -12.51 -27.85 -5.25
N PRO A 270 -12.77 -28.40 -6.45
CA PRO A 270 -11.97 -29.50 -7.02
C PRO A 270 -10.46 -29.23 -7.11
N SER A 271 -10.07 -27.97 -7.31
CA SER A 271 -8.67 -27.54 -7.31
C SER A 271 -7.96 -27.65 -5.95
N PHE A 272 -8.71 -27.67 -4.85
CA PHE A 272 -8.18 -27.88 -3.51
C PHE A 272 -7.84 -29.37 -3.34
N GLN A 273 -8.70 -30.25 -3.85
CA GLN A 273 -8.47 -31.70 -3.90
C GLN A 273 -7.28 -32.06 -4.81
N LYS A 274 -7.15 -31.41 -5.97
CA LYS A 274 -6.05 -31.63 -6.93
C LYS A 274 -4.67 -31.15 -6.44
N ARG A 275 -4.58 -30.31 -5.40
CA ARG A 275 -3.30 -29.78 -4.94
C ARG A 275 -2.68 -30.67 -3.87
N ALA A 276 -1.61 -31.35 -4.29
CA ALA A 276 -0.73 -32.11 -3.42
C ALA A 276 -0.04 -31.21 -2.39
N ASN A 277 0.22 -31.78 -1.21
CA ASN A 277 1.03 -31.23 -0.14
C ASN A 277 2.25 -30.47 -0.70
N ARG A 278 2.58 -29.29 -0.14
CA ARG A 278 3.85 -28.63 -0.49
C ARG A 278 4.96 -29.60 -0.08
N ARG A 279 5.71 -30.14 -1.06
CA ARG A 279 6.95 -30.86 -0.79
C ARG A 279 7.91 -29.87 -0.13
N VAL A 280 8.23 -30.08 1.14
CA VAL A 280 9.45 -29.51 1.74
C VAL A 280 10.65 -30.28 1.18
N MET A 281 11.85 -29.68 1.22
CA MET A 281 13.07 -30.24 0.61
C MET A 281 13.41 -31.67 1.09
N ASP A 282 12.91 -32.10 2.25
CA ASP A 282 13.15 -33.41 2.84
C ASP A 282 12.05 -34.46 2.56
N GLY A 283 11.01 -34.12 1.79
CA GLY A 283 9.93 -35.04 1.43
C GLY A 283 8.86 -35.24 2.51
N THR A 284 8.93 -34.55 3.65
CA THR A 284 7.89 -34.63 4.68
C THR A 284 6.59 -33.97 4.18
N PRO A 285 5.41 -34.59 4.34
CA PRO A 285 4.14 -33.93 4.03
C PRO A 285 3.94 -32.74 4.98
N SER A 286 4.12 -31.50 4.48
CA SER A 286 3.63 -30.33 5.19
C SER A 286 2.10 -30.21 5.06
N GLU A 287 1.45 -29.53 6.00
CA GLU A 287 0.00 -29.25 5.98
C GLU A 287 -0.48 -28.90 4.56
N LYS A 288 -1.62 -29.46 4.14
CA LYS A 288 -2.33 -29.04 2.92
C LYS A 288 -2.60 -27.54 2.98
N ARG A 289 -1.71 -26.73 2.40
CA ARG A 289 -2.00 -25.32 2.11
C ARG A 289 -2.80 -25.29 0.82
N GLY A 290 -4.08 -25.01 0.93
CA GLY A 290 -4.91 -24.67 -0.21
C GLY A 290 -4.27 -23.53 -0.99
N GLY A 291 -4.06 -23.74 -2.29
CA GLY A 291 -3.83 -22.62 -3.20
C GLY A 291 -5.14 -22.16 -3.83
N SER A 292 -5.13 -20.98 -4.46
CA SER A 292 -6.30 -20.36 -5.12
C SER A 292 -6.75 -21.12 -6.37
N PRO A 293 -8.00 -21.62 -6.39
CA PRO A 293 -9.19 -20.85 -6.72
C PRO A 293 -10.38 -21.24 -5.82
N SER A 294 -10.34 -20.75 -4.60
CA SER A 294 -11.46 -20.13 -3.86
C SER A 294 -10.86 -19.81 -2.50
N GLY A 295 -10.21 -18.65 -2.42
CA GLY A 295 -9.53 -18.14 -1.22
C GLY A 295 -10.50 -17.78 -0.08
N LEU A 296 -11.64 -18.48 -0.01
CA LEU A 296 -12.71 -18.24 0.94
C LEU A 296 -12.18 -18.35 2.35
N LYS A 297 -12.42 -17.27 3.10
CA LYS A 297 -12.06 -17.18 4.49
C LYS A 297 -13.04 -16.28 5.21
N ARG A 298 -13.64 -16.79 6.28
CA ARG A 298 -14.43 -15.97 7.18
C ARG A 298 -13.52 -15.18 8.10
N LEU A 299 -13.74 -13.88 8.15
CA LEU A 299 -12.97 -12.97 8.98
C LEU A 299 -13.45 -13.03 10.44
N HIS A 300 -12.69 -12.39 11.31
CA HIS A 300 -12.99 -12.24 12.73
C HIS A 300 -13.32 -10.77 13.00
N TYR A 301 -14.36 -10.51 13.80
CA TYR A 301 -14.70 -9.13 14.14
C TYR A 301 -13.70 -8.50 15.10
N ASP A 302 -13.17 -9.29 16.05
CA ASP A 302 -12.20 -8.89 17.08
C ASP A 302 -10.76 -8.80 16.55
N GLU A 303 -10.55 -8.95 15.24
CA GLU A 303 -9.24 -8.81 14.61
C GLU A 303 -9.26 -7.74 13.51
N PRO A 304 -8.10 -7.11 13.22
CA PRO A 304 -7.96 -6.38 11.98
C PRO A 304 -8.10 -7.33 10.79
N SER A 305 -8.66 -6.80 9.70
CA SER A 305 -8.84 -7.52 8.44
C SER A 305 -7.52 -8.11 7.94
N LEU A 306 -7.61 -9.14 7.13
CA LEU A 306 -6.49 -9.51 6.26
C LEU A 306 -6.29 -8.42 5.19
N THR A 307 -5.14 -8.45 4.51
CA THR A 307 -4.83 -7.51 3.44
C THR A 307 -5.94 -7.48 2.39
N ILE A 308 -6.58 -6.33 2.20
CA ILE A 308 -7.55 -6.11 1.13
C ILE A 308 -6.80 -6.08 -0.20
N THR A 309 -7.24 -6.92 -1.13
CA THR A 309 -6.72 -7.08 -2.49
C THR A 309 -7.86 -6.92 -3.50
N GLY A 310 -7.56 -6.89 -4.80
CA GLY A 310 -8.57 -6.91 -5.87
C GLY A 310 -9.45 -8.18 -5.94
N ALA A 311 -9.23 -9.14 -5.03
CA ALA A 311 -10.07 -10.33 -4.88
C ALA A 311 -10.86 -10.36 -3.57
N ALA A 312 -10.71 -9.36 -2.68
CA ALA A 312 -11.26 -9.42 -1.33
C ALA A 312 -12.79 -9.64 -1.29
N THR A 313 -13.56 -9.06 -2.20
CA THR A 313 -15.03 -9.25 -2.27
C THR A 313 -15.47 -10.62 -2.79
N ARG A 314 -14.52 -11.46 -3.22
CA ARG A 314 -14.74 -12.88 -3.61
C ARG A 314 -14.11 -13.87 -2.63
N GLU A 315 -13.16 -13.42 -1.82
CA GLU A 315 -12.37 -14.27 -0.93
C GLU A 315 -12.75 -14.10 0.54
N PHE A 316 -13.08 -12.89 0.98
CA PHE A 316 -13.36 -12.61 2.37
C PHE A 316 -14.86 -12.64 2.65
N ILE A 317 -15.21 -13.46 3.63
CA ILE A 317 -16.57 -13.64 4.13
C ILE A 317 -16.74 -12.75 5.37
N HIS A 318 -17.88 -12.08 5.44
CA HIS A 318 -18.27 -11.22 6.56
C HIS A 318 -18.17 -11.98 7.89
N PRO A 319 -17.72 -11.37 9.01
CA PRO A 319 -17.49 -12.12 10.25
C PRO A 319 -18.73 -12.84 10.80
N ILE A 320 -19.93 -12.27 10.62
CA ILE A 320 -21.20 -12.85 11.13
C ILE A 320 -22.11 -13.30 9.98
N GLU A 321 -22.30 -12.46 8.98
CA GLU A 321 -23.31 -12.70 7.93
C GLU A 321 -22.83 -13.69 6.87
N ASN A 322 -23.75 -14.46 6.28
CA ASN A 322 -23.44 -15.48 5.27
C ASN A 322 -23.27 -14.87 3.86
N ARG A 323 -22.35 -13.92 3.74
CA ARG A 323 -22.04 -13.21 2.51
C ARG A 323 -20.56 -12.82 2.44
N THR A 324 -20.08 -12.52 1.24
CA THR A 324 -18.75 -11.90 1.11
C THR A 324 -18.80 -10.43 1.51
N LEU A 325 -17.61 -9.84 1.72
CA LEU A 325 -17.52 -8.40 1.98
C LEU A 325 -18.06 -7.57 0.81
N THR A 326 -18.72 -6.46 1.14
CA THR A 326 -19.12 -5.44 0.16
C THR A 326 -17.92 -4.58 -0.24
N ILE A 327 -18.09 -3.77 -1.30
CA ILE A 327 -17.07 -2.81 -1.73
C ILE A 327 -16.84 -1.77 -0.62
N ARG A 328 -17.92 -1.29 0.02
CA ARG A 328 -17.85 -0.35 1.13
C ARG A 328 -17.11 -0.90 2.36
N GLU A 329 -17.37 -2.15 2.73
CA GLU A 329 -16.65 -2.80 3.84
C GLU A 329 -15.15 -2.91 3.54
N ALA A 330 -14.78 -3.28 2.30
CA ALA A 330 -13.40 -3.30 1.87
C ALA A 330 -12.77 -1.89 1.89
N ALA A 331 -13.52 -0.86 1.50
CA ALA A 331 -13.09 0.54 1.52
C ALA A 331 -12.85 1.04 2.96
N ARG A 332 -13.77 0.79 3.89
CA ARG A 332 -13.60 1.12 5.32
C ARG A 332 -12.44 0.37 5.96
N ALA A 333 -12.25 -0.91 5.62
CA ALA A 333 -11.06 -1.68 6.05
C ALA A 333 -9.73 -1.10 5.51
N GLN A 334 -9.79 -0.36 4.40
CA GLN A 334 -8.69 0.45 3.85
C GLN A 334 -8.70 1.90 4.34
N THR A 335 -9.58 2.30 5.27
CA THR A 335 -9.71 3.68 5.80
C THR A 335 -10.12 4.74 4.78
N PHE A 336 -10.82 4.36 3.72
CA PHE A 336 -11.52 5.33 2.88
C PHE A 336 -12.80 5.80 3.59
N PRO A 337 -13.09 7.11 3.61
CA PRO A 337 -14.35 7.61 4.13
C PRO A 337 -15.51 7.25 3.20
N ASP A 338 -16.72 7.31 3.73
CA ASP A 338 -17.94 6.83 3.09
C ASP A 338 -18.44 7.75 1.98
N HIS A 339 -18.06 9.03 2.02
CA HIS A 339 -18.27 9.95 0.91
C HIS A 339 -17.34 9.67 -0.28
N PHE A 340 -16.27 8.87 -0.11
CA PHE A 340 -15.37 8.52 -1.20
C PHE A 340 -16.06 7.56 -2.18
N THR A 341 -16.14 7.99 -3.45
CA THR A 341 -16.92 7.32 -4.49
C THR A 341 -16.01 6.68 -5.54
N PHE A 342 -16.18 5.39 -5.82
CA PHE A 342 -15.34 4.66 -6.79
C PHE A 342 -16.05 4.49 -8.14
N ILE A 343 -15.38 4.86 -9.22
CA ILE A 343 -15.85 4.73 -10.61
C ILE A 343 -15.32 3.43 -11.25
N GLY A 344 -16.11 2.85 -12.14
CA GLY A 344 -15.79 1.63 -12.89
C GLY A 344 -16.66 0.43 -12.53
N SER A 345 -16.33 -0.73 -13.09
CA SER A 345 -16.97 -2.00 -12.76
C SER A 345 -16.68 -2.41 -11.31
N ARG A 346 -17.42 -3.39 -10.77
CA ARG A 346 -17.14 -3.92 -9.42
C ARG A 346 -15.70 -4.43 -9.27
N SER A 347 -15.15 -5.02 -10.34
CA SER A 347 -13.75 -5.46 -10.37
C SER A 347 -12.78 -4.28 -10.32
N ASP A 348 -13.05 -3.21 -11.06
CA ASP A 348 -12.21 -2.01 -11.05
C ASP A 348 -12.23 -1.35 -9.67
N ARG A 349 -13.41 -1.22 -9.05
CA ARG A 349 -13.57 -0.61 -7.71
C ARG A 349 -12.78 -1.39 -6.64
N ILE A 350 -12.91 -2.72 -6.59
CA ILE A 350 -12.14 -3.51 -5.61
C ILE A 350 -10.65 -3.52 -5.91
N GLN A 351 -10.25 -3.46 -7.18
CA GLN A 351 -8.84 -3.37 -7.56
C GLN A 351 -8.24 -2.03 -7.12
N GLN A 352 -8.97 -0.92 -7.32
CA GLN A 352 -8.60 0.41 -6.84
C GLN A 352 -8.40 0.43 -5.32
N ILE A 353 -9.37 -0.10 -4.56
CA ILE A 353 -9.29 -0.21 -3.09
C ILE A 353 -8.11 -1.10 -2.67
N GLY A 354 -7.93 -2.26 -3.31
CA GLY A 354 -6.87 -3.21 -2.98
C GLY A 354 -5.45 -2.69 -3.27
N ASN A 355 -5.29 -1.89 -4.33
CA ASN A 355 -4.02 -1.29 -4.73
C ASN A 355 -3.63 -0.10 -3.84
N ALA A 356 -4.61 0.65 -3.32
CA ALA A 356 -4.36 1.88 -2.57
C ALA A 356 -3.47 1.69 -1.32
N ILE A 357 -2.72 2.74 -0.99
CA ILE A 357 -2.23 2.97 0.37
C ILE A 357 -3.44 3.43 1.21
N PRO A 358 -3.69 2.84 2.39
CA PRO A 358 -4.76 3.30 3.27
C PRO A 358 -4.64 4.81 3.54
N PRO A 359 -5.68 5.64 3.35
CA PRO A 359 -5.61 7.07 3.59
C PRO A 359 -5.10 7.44 4.98
N LEU A 360 -5.54 6.73 6.03
CA LEU A 360 -5.06 6.98 7.40
C LEU A 360 -3.55 6.75 7.52
N LEU A 361 -3.01 5.70 6.89
CA LEU A 361 -1.57 5.43 6.91
C LEU A 361 -0.81 6.55 6.18
N ALA A 362 -1.30 6.97 5.01
CA ALA A 362 -0.69 8.06 4.25
C ALA A 362 -0.73 9.38 5.03
N ARG A 363 -1.83 9.66 5.75
CA ARG A 363 -1.96 10.84 6.63
C ARG A 363 -0.89 10.87 7.71
N VAL A 364 -0.66 9.75 8.41
CA VAL A 364 0.38 9.66 9.45
C VAL A 364 1.78 10.01 8.91
N PHE A 365 2.12 9.51 7.71
CA PHE A 365 3.40 9.85 7.09
C PHE A 365 3.47 11.30 6.62
N ALA A 366 2.37 11.84 6.12
CA ALA A 366 2.28 13.25 5.72
C ALA A 366 2.45 14.19 6.93
N GLU A 367 1.74 13.93 8.03
CA GLU A 367 1.88 14.67 9.30
C GLU A 367 3.32 14.61 9.81
N HIS A 368 3.92 13.42 9.82
CA HIS A 368 5.32 13.26 10.20
C HIS A 368 6.28 14.09 9.33
N ILE A 369 6.12 14.10 8.01
CA ILE A 369 6.94 14.94 7.12
C ILE A 369 6.76 16.42 7.44
N ALA A 370 5.52 16.86 7.69
CA ALA A 370 5.22 18.24 8.05
C ALA A 370 5.90 18.64 9.38
N GLU A 371 5.89 17.76 10.39
CA GLU A 371 6.59 17.95 11.67
C GLU A 371 8.10 18.08 11.50
N GLN A 372 8.71 17.27 10.61
CA GLN A 372 10.14 17.41 10.29
C GLN A 372 10.43 18.74 9.60
N GLY A 373 9.46 19.31 8.88
CA GLY A 373 9.51 20.61 8.23
C GLY A 373 10.34 20.67 6.94
N PHE A 374 10.25 21.80 6.25
CA PHE A 374 10.77 21.98 4.88
C PHE A 374 12.02 22.88 4.76
N GLN A 375 12.59 23.31 5.88
CA GLN A 375 13.80 24.15 5.89
C GLN A 375 15.07 23.34 5.66
N ARG A 376 16.00 23.91 4.88
CA ARG A 376 17.31 23.32 4.57
C ARG A 376 18.26 23.45 5.77
N THR A 377 19.19 22.51 5.88
CA THR A 377 20.28 22.53 6.87
C THR A 377 21.62 22.81 6.18
N SER A 378 22.71 22.93 6.95
CA SER A 378 24.07 23.08 6.42
C SER A 378 24.54 21.89 5.57
N HIS A 379 23.84 20.74 5.63
CA HIS A 379 24.18 19.50 4.93
C HIS A 379 23.29 19.23 3.72
N GLU A 380 22.76 20.27 3.08
CA GLU A 380 21.91 20.10 1.90
C GLU A 380 22.64 19.36 0.76
N GLY A 381 21.97 18.39 0.14
CA GLY A 381 22.53 17.63 -0.97
C GLY A 381 23.53 16.55 -0.58
N GLU A 382 23.92 16.46 0.70
CA GLU A 382 24.71 15.35 1.23
C GLU A 382 23.81 14.11 1.42
N GLY A 383 23.62 13.39 0.32
CA GLY A 383 22.88 12.14 0.34
C GLY A 383 23.50 11.11 1.28
N ARG A 384 22.67 10.38 2.04
CA ARG A 384 23.16 9.38 2.99
C ARG A 384 22.10 8.32 3.24
N PHE A 385 22.51 7.07 3.37
CA PHE A 385 21.59 6.07 3.90
C PHE A 385 21.58 6.11 5.43
N LEU A 386 20.42 6.41 6.01
CA LEU A 386 20.25 6.63 7.46
C LEU A 386 19.99 5.35 8.24
N GLY A 387 19.41 4.33 7.59
CA GLY A 387 19.08 3.08 8.26
C GLY A 387 17.91 2.36 7.64
N PHE A 388 17.61 1.19 8.21
CA PHE A 388 16.49 0.39 7.77
C PHE A 388 15.90 -0.49 8.88
N LYS A 389 14.67 -0.95 8.66
CA LYS A 389 13.98 -1.94 9.51
C LYS A 389 13.18 -2.93 8.64
N LEU A 390 13.76 -4.09 8.33
CA LEU A 390 13.15 -5.07 7.40
C LEU A 390 12.15 -6.02 8.04
N THR A 391 12.21 -6.20 9.36
CA THR A 391 11.36 -7.13 10.10
C THR A 391 11.26 -6.73 11.57
N LYS A 392 10.18 -7.18 12.23
CA LYS A 392 10.04 -7.15 13.70
C LYS A 392 10.42 -8.47 14.38
N SER A 393 10.62 -9.52 13.60
CA SER A 393 11.00 -10.84 14.11
C SER A 393 12.46 -10.83 14.57
N GLN A 394 12.76 -11.58 15.63
CA GLN A 394 14.13 -11.81 16.10
C GLN A 394 14.96 -12.59 15.05
N GLY A 395 14.32 -13.47 14.29
CA GLY A 395 14.94 -14.19 13.17
C GLY A 395 14.61 -13.58 11.80
N LEU A 396 15.60 -13.53 10.91
CA LEU A 396 15.45 -13.19 9.50
C LEU A 396 15.37 -14.46 8.66
N SER A 397 14.68 -14.41 7.52
CA SER A 397 14.79 -15.48 6.53
C SER A 397 16.12 -15.35 5.78
N PRO A 398 16.68 -16.42 5.19
CA PRO A 398 17.93 -16.33 4.42
C PRO A 398 17.90 -15.26 3.31
N ALA A 399 16.72 -15.02 2.72
CA ALA A 399 16.54 -13.96 1.73
C ALA A 399 16.66 -12.56 2.35
N LEU A 400 16.03 -12.33 3.52
CA LEU A 400 16.13 -11.04 4.20
C LEU A 400 17.49 -10.82 4.88
N GLU A 401 18.21 -11.88 5.26
CA GLU A 401 19.59 -11.79 5.75
C GLU A 401 20.51 -11.23 4.67
N ARG A 402 20.41 -11.74 3.44
CA ARG A 402 21.15 -11.20 2.28
C ARG A 402 20.82 -9.73 2.05
N THR A 403 19.54 -9.37 1.99
CA THR A 403 19.12 -7.96 1.86
C THR A 403 19.65 -7.09 2.99
N SER A 404 19.59 -7.57 4.23
CA SER A 404 20.15 -6.87 5.39
C SER A 404 21.65 -6.67 5.26
N GLY A 405 22.39 -7.65 4.73
CA GLY A 405 23.83 -7.54 4.47
C GLY A 405 24.12 -6.44 3.44
N LEU A 406 23.41 -6.45 2.32
CA LEU A 406 23.52 -5.43 1.27
C LEU A 406 23.19 -4.03 1.78
N LEU A 407 22.13 -3.87 2.58
CA LEU A 407 21.77 -2.57 3.14
C LEU A 407 22.74 -2.12 4.24
N ARG A 408 23.33 -3.03 5.01
CA ARG A 408 24.36 -2.69 6.01
C ARG A 408 25.63 -2.18 5.36
N SER A 409 26.07 -2.75 4.24
CA SER A 409 27.27 -2.25 3.55
C SER A 409 27.08 -0.81 3.10
N LEU A 410 25.88 -0.43 2.65
CA LEU A 410 25.55 0.95 2.28
C LEU A 410 25.57 1.94 3.46
N LEU A 411 25.41 1.49 4.70
CA LEU A 411 25.51 2.34 5.89
C LEU A 411 26.97 2.66 6.24
N THR A 412 27.89 1.76 5.90
CA THR A 412 29.31 1.86 6.22
C THR A 412 30.13 2.56 5.12
N THR A 413 29.62 2.61 3.89
CA THR A 413 30.29 3.29 2.78
C THR A 413 30.23 4.81 2.96
N SER A 414 31.39 5.47 2.98
CA SER A 414 31.48 6.93 3.05
C SER A 414 30.92 7.59 1.77
N HIS A 415 30.48 8.85 1.86
CA HIS A 415 29.98 9.62 0.70
C HIS A 415 30.97 9.63 -0.47
N GLN A 416 32.28 9.65 -0.17
CA GLN A 416 33.35 9.61 -1.16
C GLN A 416 33.42 8.27 -1.92
N GLU A 417 33.30 7.13 -1.26
CA GLU A 417 33.40 5.82 -1.93
C GLU A 417 32.19 5.49 -2.82
N GLN A 418 31.03 6.11 -2.58
CA GLN A 418 29.83 5.89 -3.41
C GLN A 418 29.92 6.55 -4.80
N LEU A 419 30.82 7.52 -4.98
CA LEU A 419 31.11 8.17 -6.26
C LEU A 419 32.10 7.36 -7.13
N TYR A 420 32.92 6.48 -6.55
CA TYR A 420 34.04 5.82 -7.24
C TYR A 420 33.74 4.42 -7.82
N PHE A 421 32.51 3.90 -7.72
CA PHE A 421 32.18 2.58 -8.25
C PHE A 421 31.86 2.54 -9.76
N GLU A 422 32.10 3.63 -10.51
CA GLU A 422 31.88 3.69 -11.97
C GLU A 422 33.16 3.79 -12.83
N ASP A 423 34.36 3.88 -12.23
CA ASP A 423 35.63 3.92 -13.01
C ASP A 423 36.42 2.59 -12.99
N ALA A 424 35.82 1.49 -12.53
CA ALA A 424 36.42 0.16 -12.62
C ALA A 424 35.38 -0.87 -13.08
N GLY A 425 35.14 -0.96 -14.40
CA GLY A 425 34.36 -2.05 -15.01
C GLY A 425 33.78 -1.74 -16.37
#